data_AF-A0A9W6RZ54-F1
#
_entry.id   AF-A0A9W6RZ54-F1
#
_cell.length_a   1.000
_cell.length_b   1.000
_cell.length_c   1.000
_cell.angle_alpha   90.00
_cell.angle_beta   90.00
_cell.angle_gamma   90.00
#
_symmetry.space_group_name_H-M   'P 1'
#
loop_
_entity.id
_entity.type
_entity.pdbx_description
1 polymer ?
#
loop_
_entity_poly.entity_id
_entity_poly.type
_entity_poly.pdbx_seq_one_letter_code
_entity_poly.pdbx_strand_id
1 'polypeptide(L)'
;MSSPTPTTGPEWRWRPDNSLHPNAVLWYTLTSEDDTELEPATEIELRASWMPYEPALLNPLLRAVADDRLGFVILAPSDLRWLYHPYDGGADLITSTVQERDAFRQRHSDWLSSHPLGL
;
A
#
# COMPACT_ATOMS: atom_id res chain seq x y z
N MET A 1 15.95 -24.04 36.16
CA MET A 1 15.39 -22.74 35.75
C MET A 1 15.50 -22.69 34.24
N SER A 2 14.42 -23.02 33.52
CA SER A 2 14.41 -22.91 32.06
C SER A 2 14.04 -21.48 31.69
N SER A 3 14.93 -20.80 30.97
CA SER A 3 14.62 -19.51 30.35
C SER A 3 13.49 -19.67 29.34
N PRO A 4 12.57 -18.70 29.21
CA PRO A 4 11.56 -18.75 28.17
C PRO A 4 12.22 -18.64 26.79
N THR A 5 11.88 -19.57 25.91
CA THR A 5 12.19 -19.52 24.48
C THR A 5 11.59 -18.23 23.91
N PRO A 6 12.34 -17.41 23.13
CA PRO A 6 11.73 -16.29 22.44
C PRO A 6 10.66 -16.83 21.50
N THR A 7 9.42 -16.36 21.65
CA THR A 7 8.33 -16.61 20.70
C THR A 7 8.76 -16.03 19.36
N THR A 8 9.30 -16.88 18.49
CA THR A 8 9.51 -16.58 17.08
C THR A 8 8.14 -16.30 16.48
N GLY A 9 7.83 -15.02 16.26
CA GLY A 9 6.67 -14.64 15.45
C GLY A 9 6.82 -15.20 14.03
N PRO A 10 5.73 -15.30 13.26
CA PRO A 10 5.74 -15.92 11.94
C PRO A 10 6.82 -15.33 11.02
N GLU A 11 7.54 -16.21 10.29
CA GLU A 11 8.72 -15.89 9.46
C GLU A 11 8.48 -14.88 8.33
N TRP A 12 7.23 -14.62 7.99
CA TRP A 12 6.82 -13.81 6.84
C TRP A 12 6.22 -12.46 7.25
N ARG A 13 6.48 -12.00 8.48
CA ARG A 13 6.07 -10.68 8.95
C ARG A 13 6.63 -9.58 8.03
N TRP A 14 5.80 -9.07 7.12
CA TRP A 14 6.13 -7.93 6.30
C TRP A 14 6.23 -6.70 7.21
N ARG A 15 7.46 -6.27 7.49
CA ARG A 15 7.73 -5.01 8.17
C ARG A 15 8.10 -4.00 7.09
N PRO A 16 7.29 -2.95 6.87
CA PRO A 16 7.64 -1.93 5.89
C PRO A 16 9.01 -1.33 6.24
N ASP A 17 9.86 -1.14 5.22
CA ASP A 17 11.11 -0.42 5.38
C ASP A 17 10.80 1.05 5.75
N ASN A 18 11.00 1.39 7.03
CA ASN A 18 10.77 2.73 7.54
C ASN A 18 11.70 3.78 6.89
N SER A 19 12.77 3.38 6.18
CA SER A 19 13.64 4.33 5.47
C SER A 19 12.90 5.10 4.36
N LEU A 20 11.89 4.47 3.74
CA LEU A 20 11.07 5.06 2.68
C LEU A 20 10.01 6.02 3.23
N HIS A 21 9.69 5.93 4.51
CA HIS A 21 8.66 6.74 5.14
C HIS A 21 8.97 6.96 6.64
N PRO A 22 10.03 7.72 6.96
CA PRO A 22 10.59 7.76 8.31
C PRO A 22 9.67 8.40 9.36
N ASN A 23 8.68 9.17 8.92
CA ASN A 23 7.70 9.82 9.79
C ASN A 23 6.41 8.99 9.95
N ALA A 24 6.34 7.77 9.41
CA ALA A 24 5.16 6.92 9.55
C ALA A 24 4.95 6.50 11.01
N VAL A 25 3.76 6.78 11.52
CA VAL A 25 3.29 6.22 12.78
C VAL A 25 2.44 4.98 12.52
N LEU A 26 2.47 4.01 13.44
CA LEU A 26 1.54 2.88 13.39
C LEU A 26 0.11 3.43 13.51
N TRP A 27 -0.72 3.15 12.52
CA TRP A 27 -2.12 3.55 12.51
C TRP A 27 -3.03 2.40 12.96
N TYR A 28 -2.80 1.21 12.40
CA TYR A 28 -3.62 0.04 12.67
C TYR A 28 -2.83 -1.26 12.44
N THR A 29 -3.19 -2.32 13.16
CA THR A 29 -2.64 -3.66 12.91
C THR A 29 -3.78 -4.56 12.43
N LEU A 30 -3.66 -5.06 11.21
CA LEU A 30 -4.58 -6.06 10.65
C LEU A 30 -4.09 -7.45 11.05
N THR A 31 -4.95 -8.27 11.62
CA THR A 31 -4.68 -9.67 11.94
C THR A 31 -5.62 -10.56 11.13
N SER A 32 -5.11 -11.51 10.34
CA SER A 32 -5.93 -12.60 9.80
C SER A 32 -5.94 -13.76 10.81
N GLU A 33 -7.12 -14.28 11.10
CA GLU A 33 -7.32 -15.39 12.05
C GLU A 33 -7.19 -16.77 11.38
N ASP A 34 -7.10 -16.83 10.04
CA ASP A 34 -6.91 -18.08 9.32
C ASP A 34 -5.48 -18.58 9.55
N ASP A 35 -5.38 -19.58 10.42
CA ASP A 35 -4.18 -20.35 10.73
C ASP A 35 -4.30 -21.72 10.06
N THR A 36 -3.98 -21.77 8.77
CA THR A 36 -3.84 -23.03 8.03
C THR A 36 -2.38 -23.21 7.61
N GLU A 37 -1.92 -24.45 7.43
CA GLU A 37 -0.56 -24.71 6.91
C GLU A 37 -0.32 -24.08 5.52
N LEU A 38 -1.39 -23.71 4.79
CA LEU A 38 -1.33 -23.10 3.46
C LEU A 38 -1.37 -21.56 3.49
N GLU A 39 -2.05 -20.97 4.48
CA GLU A 39 -2.13 -19.54 4.71
C GLU A 39 -1.93 -19.26 6.20
N PRO A 40 -0.70 -18.92 6.61
CA PRO A 40 -0.42 -18.67 8.01
C PRO A 40 -1.04 -17.33 8.48
N ALA A 41 -1.25 -17.19 9.80
CA ALA A 41 -1.92 -16.03 10.42
C ALA A 41 -1.16 -14.69 10.25
N THR A 42 -1.75 -13.73 9.53
CA THR A 42 -1.07 -12.53 8.99
C THR A 42 -1.24 -11.33 9.88
N GLU A 43 -0.12 -10.79 10.37
CA GLU A 43 -0.10 -9.49 11.03
C GLU A 43 0.50 -8.42 10.08
N ILE A 44 -0.34 -7.52 9.59
CA ILE A 44 0.05 -6.38 8.76
C ILE A 44 0.00 -5.10 9.59
N GLU A 45 1.13 -4.42 9.72
CA GLU A 45 1.21 -3.09 10.32
C GLU A 45 0.90 -2.02 9.27
N LEU A 46 -0.30 -1.42 9.34
CA LEU A 46 -0.65 -0.25 8.53
C LEU A 46 -0.10 1.01 9.19
N ARG A 47 0.71 1.75 8.45
CA ARG A 47 1.37 2.98 8.94
C ARG A 47 0.96 4.18 8.11
N ALA A 48 0.84 5.34 8.75
CA ALA A 48 0.41 6.58 8.10
C ALA A 48 1.32 7.75 8.46
N SER A 49 1.50 8.69 7.53
CA SER A 49 2.16 9.97 7.78
C SER A 49 1.65 11.03 6.81
N TRP A 50 1.93 12.28 7.14
CA TRP A 50 1.82 13.40 6.21
C TRP A 50 3.17 13.63 5.54
N MET A 51 3.16 13.78 4.22
CA MET A 51 4.34 14.18 3.46
C MET A 51 3.99 15.31 2.49
N PRO A 52 4.93 16.23 2.22
CA PRO A 52 4.75 17.19 1.14
C PRO A 52 4.71 16.48 -0.22
N TYR A 53 3.98 17.06 -1.16
CA TYR A 53 3.96 16.56 -2.53
C TYR A 53 5.25 16.95 -3.24
N GLU A 54 6.25 16.06 -3.17
CA GLU A 54 7.56 16.23 -3.80
C GLU A 54 7.93 14.96 -4.58
N PRO A 55 8.16 15.03 -5.91
CA PRO A 55 8.54 13.87 -6.70
C PRO A 55 9.77 13.13 -6.16
N ALA A 56 10.72 13.84 -5.57
CA ALA A 56 11.91 13.26 -4.95
C ALA A 56 11.58 12.33 -3.77
N LEU A 57 10.49 12.59 -3.04
CA LEU A 57 10.02 11.74 -1.94
C LEU A 57 9.07 10.64 -2.43
N LEU A 58 8.26 10.94 -3.46
CA LEU A 58 7.26 10.02 -3.97
C LEU A 58 7.85 8.91 -4.86
N ASN A 59 8.83 9.24 -5.70
CA ASN A 59 9.40 8.30 -6.66
C ASN A 59 10.07 7.08 -6.01
N PRO A 60 10.83 7.19 -4.90
CA PRO A 60 11.36 6.01 -4.21
C PRO A 60 10.26 5.09 -3.67
N LEU A 61 9.18 5.66 -3.15
CA LEU A 61 8.03 4.92 -2.65
C LEU A 61 7.31 4.18 -3.79
N LEU A 62 6.98 4.88 -4.88
CA LEU A 62 6.34 4.26 -6.05
C LEU A 62 7.20 3.18 -6.70
N ARG A 63 8.54 3.37 -6.74
CA ARG A 63 9.46 2.32 -7.20
C ARG A 63 9.48 1.12 -6.27
N ALA A 64 9.44 1.33 -4.95
CA ALA A 64 9.37 0.22 -4.01
C ALA A 64 8.08 -0.60 -4.19
N VAL A 65 6.97 0.05 -4.54
CA VAL A 65 5.73 -0.64 -4.89
C VAL A 65 5.87 -1.45 -6.18
N ALA A 66 6.42 -0.84 -7.23
CA ALA A 66 6.63 -1.52 -8.51
C ALA A 66 7.64 -2.68 -8.43
N ASP A 67 8.62 -2.59 -7.54
CA ASP A 67 9.62 -3.65 -7.29
C ASP A 67 9.13 -4.74 -6.32
N ASP A 68 7.83 -4.73 -5.94
CA ASP A 68 7.24 -5.62 -4.93
C ASP A 68 7.95 -5.59 -3.55
N ARG A 69 8.64 -4.48 -3.26
CA ARG A 69 9.30 -4.22 -1.97
C ARG A 69 8.35 -3.56 -0.97
N LEU A 70 7.28 -2.94 -1.45
CA LEU A 70 6.30 -2.27 -0.62
C LEU A 70 4.85 -2.55 -1.09
N GLY A 71 4.03 -3.20 -0.26
CA GLY A 71 2.61 -3.46 -0.54
C GLY A 71 1.65 -2.55 0.24
N PHE A 72 0.35 -2.64 -0.09
CA PHE A 72 -0.75 -1.99 0.62
C PHE A 72 -0.63 -0.46 0.76
N VAL A 73 -0.09 0.20 -0.27
CA VAL A 73 0.12 1.65 -0.27
C VAL A 73 -1.14 2.36 -0.73
N ILE A 74 -1.63 3.32 0.07
CA ILE A 74 -2.62 4.30 -0.38
C ILE A 74 -2.02 5.69 -0.25
N LEU A 75 -2.08 6.46 -1.33
CA LEU A 75 -1.76 7.87 -1.37
C LEU A 75 -3.05 8.67 -1.50
N ALA A 76 -3.20 9.72 -0.70
CA ALA A 76 -4.38 10.56 -0.71
C ALA A 76 -4.02 12.01 -0.36
N PRO A 77 -4.74 13.00 -0.90
CA PRO A 77 -4.70 14.36 -0.41
C PRO A 77 -5.35 14.43 0.98
N SER A 78 -5.10 15.51 1.72
CA SER A 78 -5.56 15.65 3.10
C SER A 78 -7.07 15.70 3.29
N ASP A 79 -7.80 16.02 2.22
CA ASP A 79 -9.26 16.03 2.18
C ASP A 79 -9.85 14.68 1.72
N LEU A 80 -9.01 13.67 1.46
CA LEU A 80 -9.40 12.33 1.01
C LEU A 80 -10.32 12.32 -0.23
N ARG A 81 -10.28 13.38 -1.05
CA ARG A 81 -11.17 13.51 -2.23
C ARG A 81 -10.94 12.43 -3.29
N TRP A 82 -9.75 11.81 -3.29
CA TRP A 82 -9.42 10.63 -4.08
C TRP A 82 -8.39 9.79 -3.34
N LEU A 83 -8.33 8.50 -3.67
CA LEU A 83 -7.31 7.57 -3.20
C LEU A 83 -6.58 7.00 -4.42
N TYR A 84 -5.26 6.92 -4.34
CA TYR A 84 -4.42 6.31 -5.35
C TYR A 84 -3.71 5.10 -4.75
N HIS A 85 -3.97 3.92 -5.31
CA HIS A 85 -3.46 2.64 -4.87
C HIS A 85 -2.52 2.07 -5.96
N PRO A 86 -1.21 2.37 -5.91
CA PRO A 86 -0.25 1.80 -6.84
C PRO A 86 0.02 0.32 -6.52
N TYR A 87 0.36 -0.45 -7.55
CA TYR A 87 0.79 -1.85 -7.45
C TYR A 87 1.70 -2.19 -8.63
N ASP A 88 2.31 -3.38 -8.63
CA ASP A 88 3.13 -3.82 -9.77
C ASP A 88 2.28 -3.86 -11.07
N GLY A 89 2.75 -3.15 -12.09
CA GLY A 89 2.09 -3.03 -13.38
C GLY A 89 1.05 -1.91 -13.50
N GLY A 90 0.68 -1.20 -12.44
CA GLY A 90 -0.37 -0.18 -12.55
C GLY A 90 -0.74 0.55 -11.27
N ALA A 91 -1.96 1.09 -11.27
CA ALA A 91 -2.56 1.72 -10.11
C ALA A 91 -4.07 1.89 -10.27
N ASP A 92 -4.77 1.88 -9.15
CA ASP A 92 -6.17 2.29 -9.09
C ASP A 92 -6.28 3.74 -8.62
N LEU A 93 -7.20 4.49 -9.24
CA LEU A 93 -7.66 5.80 -8.76
C LEU A 93 -9.12 5.70 -8.34
N ILE A 94 -9.37 5.85 -7.05
CA ILE A 94 -10.70 5.80 -6.44
C ILE A 94 -11.15 7.23 -6.16
N THR A 95 -12.27 7.65 -6.73
CA THR A 95 -12.83 9.00 -6.56
C THR A 95 -14.15 8.94 -5.80
N SER A 96 -14.59 10.08 -5.27
CA SER A 96 -15.83 10.17 -4.50
C SER A 96 -17.09 9.97 -5.35
N THR A 97 -17.01 10.28 -6.64
CA THR A 97 -18.13 10.14 -7.59
C THR A 97 -17.73 9.46 -8.90
N VAL A 98 -18.72 8.89 -9.58
CA VAL A 98 -18.59 8.35 -10.94
C VAL A 98 -18.19 9.45 -11.94
N GLN A 99 -18.73 10.65 -11.78
CA GLN A 99 -18.45 11.78 -12.66
C GLN A 99 -16.97 12.21 -12.59
N GLU A 100 -16.40 12.24 -11.38
CA GLU A 100 -14.98 12.53 -11.19
C GLU A 100 -14.11 11.43 -11.79
N ARG A 101 -14.44 10.16 -11.55
CA ARG A 101 -13.74 9.01 -12.15
C ARG A 101 -13.71 9.13 -13.66
N ASP A 102 -14.85 9.41 -14.29
CA ASP A 102 -14.98 9.49 -15.75
C ASP A 102 -14.21 10.69 -16.30
N ALA A 103 -14.20 11.83 -15.58
CA ALA A 103 -13.38 12.98 -15.93
C ALA A 103 -11.88 12.66 -15.87
N PHE A 104 -11.41 11.94 -14.84
CA PHE A 104 -10.03 11.47 -14.76
C PHE A 104 -9.69 10.49 -15.89
N ARG A 105 -10.58 9.52 -16.16
CA ARG A 105 -10.44 8.55 -17.25
C ARG A 105 -10.27 9.24 -18.60
N GLN A 106 -11.06 10.27 -18.87
CA GLN A 106 -10.97 11.03 -20.12
C GLN A 106 -9.68 11.86 -20.17
N ARG A 107 -9.30 12.50 -19.06
CA ARG A 107 -8.09 13.35 -18.98
C ARG A 107 -6.80 12.55 -19.11
N HIS A 108 -6.78 11.32 -18.62
CA HIS A 108 -5.61 10.44 -18.59
C HIS A 108 -5.86 9.16 -19.42
N SER A 109 -6.47 9.32 -20.60
CA SER A 109 -6.78 8.19 -21.50
C SER A 109 -5.57 7.34 -21.82
N ASP A 110 -4.39 7.96 -21.89
CA ASP A 110 -3.12 7.33 -22.27
C ASP A 110 -2.56 6.44 -21.15
N TRP A 111 -3.12 6.51 -19.94
CA TRP A 111 -2.73 5.67 -18.80
C TRP A 111 -3.58 4.42 -18.67
N LEU A 112 -4.67 4.31 -19.45
CA LEU A 112 -5.55 3.17 -19.38
C LEU A 112 -4.86 1.94 -19.96
N SER A 113 -4.96 0.82 -19.24
CA SER A 113 -4.52 -0.47 -19.77
C SER A 113 -5.21 -0.75 -21.10
N SER A 114 -4.43 -1.25 -22.07
CA SER A 114 -4.95 -1.79 -23.32
C SER A 114 -5.65 -3.15 -23.14
N HIS A 115 -5.51 -3.77 -21.97
CA HIS A 115 -6.14 -5.05 -21.67
C HIS A 115 -7.67 -4.86 -21.54
N PRO A 116 -8.50 -5.72 -22.17
CA PRO A 116 -9.97 -5.56 -22.14
C PRO A 116 -10.60 -5.55 -20.75
N LEU A 117 -9.93 -6.17 -19.77
CA LEU A 117 -10.35 -6.19 -18.37
C LEU A 117 -9.75 -5.07 -17.51
N GLY A 118 -8.92 -4.20 -18.10
CA GLY A 118 -8.24 -3.13 -17.37
C GLY A 118 -7.09 -3.59 -16.49
N LEU A 119 -6.51 -4.76 -16.78
CA LEU A 119 -5.36 -5.36 -16.08
C LEU A 119 -4.03 -4.98 -16.71
#